data_AF-C9MQ36-F1
#
_entry.id   AF-C9MQ36-F1
#
_cell.length_a   1.000
_cell.length_b   1.000
_cell.length_c   1.000
_cell.angle_alpha   90.00
_cell.angle_beta   90.00
_cell.angle_gamma   90.00
#
_symmetry.space_group_name_H-M   'P 1'
#
loop_
_entity.id
_entity.type
_entity.pdbx_description
1 polymer ?
#
loop_
_entity_poly.entity_id
_entity_poly.type
_entity_poly.pdbx_seq_one_letter_code
_entity_poly.pdbx_strand_id
1 'polypeptide(L)'
;MNNEHKEALQQLLQGANVNIHQLVVGDSTQTIENLIMGDCTQNYYGNSHDEPRLAPDDEEIKQALTELLEAKTAEGEKLMKTQRQWYAVFRVLSEYCNYPCKMTDFAKDINNKMGFKGAEPACSYDSIKKVPNDLTDLRAKVSKWETYKSKTPAYAQQCMVAEFLLKRLNLQ
;
A
#
# COMPACT_ATOMS: atom_id res chain seq x y z
N MET A 1 23.35 -50.58 9.38
CA MET A 1 22.75 -49.23 9.40
C MET A 1 22.08 -49.06 10.76
N ASN A 2 22.70 -48.21 11.57
CA ASN A 2 22.67 -48.25 13.04
C ASN A 2 21.34 -47.84 13.66
N ASN A 3 20.97 -48.59 14.71
CA ASN A 3 19.84 -48.33 15.61
C ASN A 3 20.04 -47.06 16.48
N GLU A 4 21.23 -46.47 16.51
CA GLU A 4 21.53 -45.28 17.32
C GLU A 4 20.82 -44.01 16.80
N HIS A 5 20.38 -43.96 15.55
CA HIS A 5 19.63 -42.82 15.00
C HIS A 5 18.13 -42.87 15.30
N LYS A 6 17.57 -44.02 15.73
CA LYS A 6 16.15 -44.12 16.08
C LYS A 6 15.87 -43.71 17.53
N GLU A 7 16.79 -43.99 18.46
CA GLU A 7 16.61 -43.65 19.87
C GLU A 7 16.80 -42.15 20.16
N ALA A 8 17.64 -41.46 19.38
CA ALA A 8 17.81 -40.00 19.47
C ALA A 8 16.55 -39.21 19.05
N LEU A 9 15.70 -39.79 18.18
CA LEU A 9 14.42 -39.19 17.79
C LEU A 9 13.29 -39.49 18.78
N GLN A 10 13.36 -40.60 19.54
CA GLN A 10 12.34 -40.94 20.54
C GLN A 10 12.54 -40.24 21.89
N GLN A 11 13.77 -39.89 22.29
CA GLN A 11 13.98 -39.12 23.53
C GLN A 11 13.66 -37.63 23.40
N LEU A 12 13.59 -37.08 22.19
CA LEU A 12 13.22 -35.66 21.97
C LEU A 12 11.70 -35.42 21.99
N LEU A 13 10.89 -36.49 21.99
CA LEU A 13 9.42 -36.43 21.95
C LEU A 13 8.74 -36.60 23.32
N GLN A 14 9.48 -36.86 24.40
CA GLN A 14 8.89 -37.03 25.75
C GLN A 14 8.81 -35.73 26.59
N GLY A 15 9.17 -34.57 26.04
CA GLY A 15 9.10 -33.30 26.76
C GLY A 15 7.96 -32.35 26.35
N ALA A 16 7.22 -32.67 25.30
CA ALA A 16 6.27 -31.74 24.69
C ALA A 16 4.83 -32.23 24.91
N ASN A 17 4.27 -31.91 26.08
CA ASN A 17 2.82 -31.94 26.27
C ASN A 17 2.22 -30.77 25.46
N VAL A 18 2.01 -30.98 24.15
CA VAL A 18 1.40 -29.99 23.27
C VAL A 18 0.01 -30.46 22.90
N ASN A 19 -0.95 -29.79 23.52
CA ASN A 19 -2.36 -29.81 23.20
C ASN A 19 -2.54 -29.25 21.78
N ILE A 20 -2.70 -30.11 20.78
CA ILE A 20 -2.95 -29.70 19.39
C ILE A 20 -4.41 -29.27 19.29
N HIS A 21 -4.70 -28.03 19.67
CA HIS A 21 -5.80 -27.22 19.18
C HIS A 21 -5.67 -25.81 19.76
N GLN A 22 -4.79 -24.99 19.20
CA GLN A 22 -4.96 -23.53 19.10
C GLN A 22 -3.70 -22.85 18.55
N LEU A 23 -3.87 -22.14 17.43
CA LEU A 23 -3.41 -20.76 17.22
C LEU A 23 -2.14 -20.32 17.98
N VAL A 24 -0.96 -20.44 17.38
CA VAL A 24 0.20 -19.55 17.62
C VAL A 24 1.05 -19.61 16.34
N VAL A 25 1.10 -18.56 15.52
CA VAL A 25 2.10 -17.48 15.56
C VAL A 25 3.55 -18.02 15.52
N GLY A 26 4.26 -17.72 14.44
CA GLY A 26 5.70 -17.90 14.30
C GLY A 26 6.06 -17.55 12.85
N ASP A 27 6.87 -16.54 12.57
CA ASP A 27 8.27 -16.53 13.02
C ASP A 27 8.81 -15.10 13.17
N SER A 28 9.40 -14.80 14.33
CA SER A 28 10.01 -13.52 14.68
C SER A 28 11.52 -13.57 14.48
N THR A 29 11.95 -13.13 13.31
CA THR A 29 13.29 -12.52 13.09
C THR A 29 13.23 -11.30 12.15
N GLN A 30 12.08 -10.61 12.06
CA GLN A 30 11.91 -9.37 11.26
C GLN A 30 11.58 -8.11 12.12
N THR A 31 11.93 -8.14 13.41
CA THR A 31 11.24 -7.37 14.46
C THR A 31 11.68 -5.91 14.65
N ILE A 32 12.30 -5.23 13.68
CA ILE A 32 12.54 -3.77 13.82
C ILE A 32 12.15 -2.96 12.58
N GLU A 33 12.28 -3.48 11.35
CA GLU A 33 11.90 -2.70 10.15
C GLU A 33 10.42 -2.81 9.78
N ASN A 34 9.72 -3.88 10.20
CA ASN A 34 8.29 -4.07 9.92
C ASN A 34 7.36 -3.28 10.85
N LEU A 35 7.87 -2.67 11.93
CA LEU A 35 7.06 -1.84 12.84
C LEU A 35 6.77 -0.43 12.29
N ILE A 36 7.38 -0.05 11.17
CA ILE A 36 7.23 1.30 10.57
C ILE A 36 6.27 1.30 9.37
N MET A 37 5.98 0.15 8.77
CA MET A 37 5.09 0.03 7.62
C MET A 37 3.83 -0.73 8.04
N GLY A 38 2.81 0.04 8.39
CA GLY A 38 1.51 -0.48 8.85
C GLY A 38 0.96 -1.56 7.92
N ASP A 39 0.45 -2.62 8.56
CA ASP A 39 -0.23 -3.78 7.99
C ASP A 39 -0.90 -3.50 6.63
N CYS A 40 -0.17 -3.78 5.55
CA CYS A 40 -0.74 -3.94 4.21
C CYS A 40 -1.43 -5.30 4.16
N THR A 41 -2.51 -5.44 4.93
CA THR A 41 -3.45 -6.56 4.72
C THR A 41 -4.17 -6.31 3.40
N GLN A 42 -3.92 -7.16 2.41
CA GLN A 42 -4.68 -7.20 1.16
C GLN A 42 -6.16 -7.38 1.52
N ASN A 43 -6.96 -6.34 1.31
CA ASN A 43 -8.39 -6.41 1.56
C ASN A 43 -9.11 -6.31 0.22
N TYR A 44 -9.69 -7.43 -0.21
CA TYR A 44 -10.77 -7.44 -1.21
C TYR A 44 -11.97 -6.71 -0.59
N TYR A 45 -12.17 -5.44 -0.92
CA TYR A 45 -13.35 -4.69 -0.50
C TYR A 45 -14.41 -4.74 -1.61
N GLY A 46 -15.43 -5.58 -1.40
CA GLY A 46 -16.69 -5.54 -2.13
C GLY A 46 -17.81 -5.86 -1.13
N ASN A 47 -18.43 -4.82 -0.57
CA ASN A 47 -19.55 -4.95 0.35
C ASN A 47 -20.70 -4.05 -0.15
N SER A 48 -21.17 -4.32 -1.35
CA SER A 48 -22.44 -3.85 -1.91
C SER A 48 -22.84 -4.80 -3.05
N HIS A 49 -24.14 -4.92 -3.30
CA HIS A 49 -24.78 -5.81 -4.28
C HIS A 49 -24.46 -5.48 -5.77
N ASP A 50 -23.25 -5.01 -6.06
CA ASP A 50 -22.76 -4.79 -7.41
C ASP A 50 -21.99 -6.04 -7.87
N GLU A 51 -22.16 -6.42 -9.13
CA GLU A 51 -21.36 -7.49 -9.75
C GLU A 51 -19.87 -7.24 -9.47
N PRO A 52 -19.06 -8.29 -9.20
CA PRO A 52 -17.66 -8.12 -8.88
C PRO A 52 -16.93 -7.50 -10.08
N ARG A 53 -16.74 -6.17 -10.03
CA ARG A 53 -15.90 -5.47 -11.00
C ARG A 53 -14.49 -6.04 -10.85
N LEU A 54 -13.92 -6.50 -11.95
CA LEU A 54 -12.52 -6.91 -12.00
C LEU A 54 -11.65 -5.73 -11.54
N ALA A 55 -10.61 -6.03 -10.76
CA ALA A 55 -9.66 -5.01 -10.33
C ALA A 55 -9.12 -4.24 -11.56
N PRO A 56 -8.91 -2.91 -11.47
CA PRO A 56 -8.45 -2.14 -12.61
C PRO A 56 -7.17 -2.72 -13.21
N ASP A 57 -7.12 -2.81 -14.53
CA ASP A 57 -5.92 -3.27 -15.21
C ASP A 57 -4.84 -2.17 -15.31
N ASP A 58 -3.65 -2.57 -15.76
CA ASP A 58 -2.51 -1.67 -15.86
C ASP A 58 -2.74 -0.49 -16.83
N GLU A 59 -3.52 -0.69 -17.90
CA GLU A 59 -3.82 0.39 -18.86
C GLU A 59 -4.86 1.36 -18.29
N GLU A 60 -5.88 0.86 -17.58
CA GLU A 60 -6.83 1.71 -16.83
C GLU A 60 -6.10 2.55 -15.78
N ILE A 61 -5.17 1.95 -15.03
CA ILE A 61 -4.36 2.64 -14.01
C ILE A 61 -3.47 3.69 -14.67
N LYS A 62 -2.76 3.34 -15.74
CA LYS A 62 -1.89 4.26 -16.47
C LYS A 62 -2.66 5.46 -17.02
N GLN A 63 -3.85 5.22 -17.56
CA GLN A 63 -4.73 6.29 -18.04
C GLN A 63 -5.17 7.19 -16.87
N ALA A 64 -5.58 6.63 -15.74
CA ALA A 64 -5.96 7.40 -14.56
C ALA A 64 -4.79 8.24 -14.00
N LEU A 65 -3.57 7.71 -14.02
CA LEU A 65 -2.36 8.44 -13.60
C LEU A 65 -2.01 9.58 -14.56
N THR A 66 -2.21 9.38 -15.86
CA THR A 66 -2.00 10.42 -16.88
C THR A 66 -2.99 11.56 -16.65
N GLU A 67 -4.27 11.24 -16.49
CA GLU A 67 -5.31 12.22 -16.19
C GLU A 67 -5.07 12.93 -14.85
N LEU A 68 -4.58 12.21 -13.83
CA LEU A 68 -4.23 12.81 -12.53
C LEU A 68 -3.14 13.87 -12.66
N LEU A 69 -2.11 13.63 -13.47
CA LEU A 69 -1.00 14.58 -13.69
C LEU A 69 -1.44 15.82 -14.48
N GLU A 70 -2.47 15.69 -15.31
CA GLU A 70 -3.06 16.77 -16.09
C GLU A 70 -4.21 17.49 -15.36
N ALA A 71 -4.79 16.84 -14.34
CA ALA A 71 -5.95 17.33 -13.62
C ALA A 71 -5.69 18.67 -12.95
N LYS A 72 -6.74 19.50 -12.92
CA LYS A 72 -6.74 20.82 -12.28
C LYS A 72 -7.83 20.93 -11.23
N THR A 73 -7.59 21.72 -10.20
CA THR A 73 -8.60 22.12 -9.23
C THR A 73 -9.59 23.11 -9.86
N ALA A 74 -10.68 23.44 -9.15
CA ALA A 74 -11.68 24.40 -9.63
C ALA A 74 -11.07 25.79 -9.89
N GLU A 75 -9.99 26.12 -9.18
CA GLU A 75 -9.21 27.36 -9.31
C GLU A 75 -8.23 27.32 -10.50
N GLY A 76 -8.18 26.21 -11.25
CA GLY A 76 -7.33 26.04 -12.43
C GLY A 76 -5.89 25.63 -12.12
N GLU A 77 -5.55 25.38 -10.86
CA GLU A 77 -4.22 24.94 -10.45
C GLU A 77 -4.05 23.42 -10.65
N LYS A 78 -2.83 22.93 -10.91
CA LYS A 78 -2.58 21.48 -10.98
C LYS A 78 -2.99 20.78 -9.69
N LEU A 79 -3.67 19.64 -9.80
CA LEU A 79 -4.07 18.84 -8.65
C LEU A 79 -2.85 18.18 -7.98
N MET A 80 -1.94 17.62 -8.79
CA MET A 80 -0.59 17.23 -8.35
C MET A 80 0.42 18.35 -8.62
N LYS A 81 0.90 18.99 -7.55
CA LYS A 81 1.88 20.07 -7.60
C LYS A 81 3.27 19.63 -7.12
N THR A 82 3.33 18.67 -6.19
CA THR A 82 4.58 18.31 -5.52
C THR A 82 4.84 16.82 -5.59
N GLN A 83 6.12 16.44 -5.55
CA GLN A 83 6.52 15.03 -5.55
C GLN A 83 5.95 14.26 -4.35
N ARG A 84 5.70 14.93 -3.21
CA ARG A 84 5.14 14.30 -1.99
C ARG A 84 3.76 13.69 -2.22
N GLN A 85 3.00 14.18 -3.20
CA GLN A 85 1.65 13.67 -3.50
C GLN A 85 1.68 12.26 -4.13
N TRP A 86 2.83 11.78 -4.58
CA TRP A 86 2.99 10.37 -4.96
C TRP A 86 2.76 9.39 -3.80
N TYR A 87 2.81 9.85 -2.55
CA TYR A 87 2.45 9.01 -1.41
C TYR A 87 0.97 8.59 -1.44
N ALA A 88 0.05 9.49 -1.76
CA ALA A 88 -1.36 9.14 -1.94
C ALA A 88 -1.55 8.09 -3.05
N VAL A 89 -0.87 8.28 -4.18
CA VAL A 89 -0.89 7.32 -5.31
C VAL A 89 -0.40 5.95 -4.87
N PHE A 90 0.76 5.91 -4.20
CA PHE A 90 1.32 4.69 -3.63
C PHE A 90 0.31 3.96 -2.75
N ARG A 91 -0.33 4.69 -1.82
CA ARG A 91 -1.30 4.10 -0.88
C ARG A 91 -2.54 3.55 -1.56
N VAL A 92 -3.13 4.30 -2.49
CA VAL A 92 -4.30 3.83 -3.24
C VAL A 92 -3.95 2.57 -4.05
N LEU A 93 -2.88 2.62 -4.85
CA LEU A 93 -2.55 1.48 -5.72
C LEU A 93 -2.10 0.24 -4.92
N SER A 94 -1.37 0.42 -3.82
CA SER A 94 -0.99 -0.72 -2.97
C SER A 94 -2.17 -1.34 -2.23
N GLU A 95 -3.14 -0.52 -1.79
CA GLU A 95 -4.29 -1.01 -1.02
C GLU A 95 -5.38 -1.62 -1.91
N TYR A 96 -5.59 -1.10 -3.13
CA TYR A 96 -6.75 -1.44 -3.97
C TYR A 96 -6.40 -2.10 -5.31
N CYS A 97 -5.18 -1.91 -5.82
CA CYS A 97 -4.81 -2.35 -7.17
C CYS A 97 -3.69 -3.41 -7.20
N ASN A 98 -3.35 -4.02 -6.05
CA ASN A 98 -2.28 -5.01 -5.91
C ASN A 98 -0.88 -4.52 -6.37
N TYR A 99 -0.60 -3.22 -6.25
CA TYR A 99 0.75 -2.70 -6.52
C TYR A 99 1.72 -2.99 -5.37
N PRO A 100 3.04 -2.93 -5.63
CA PRO A 100 4.04 -3.21 -4.62
C PRO A 100 3.87 -2.35 -3.35
N CYS A 101 3.84 -3.02 -2.18
CA CYS A 101 3.80 -2.33 -0.89
C CYS A 101 5.16 -1.73 -0.49
N LYS A 102 6.24 -2.11 -1.17
CA LYS A 102 7.57 -1.51 -0.99
C LYS A 102 7.68 -0.28 -1.89
N MET A 103 7.92 0.89 -1.29
CA MET A 103 8.01 2.16 -1.99
C MET A 103 9.06 2.19 -3.11
N THR A 104 10.19 1.49 -2.91
CA THR A 104 11.25 1.39 -3.93
C THR A 104 10.78 0.63 -5.17
N ASP A 105 10.02 -0.43 -4.97
CA ASP A 105 9.53 -1.28 -6.05
C ASP A 105 8.34 -0.60 -6.75
N PHE A 106 7.46 0.02 -5.97
CA PHE A 106 6.41 0.89 -6.49
C PHE A 106 6.98 1.98 -7.41
N ALA A 107 7.99 2.72 -6.95
CA ALA A 107 8.60 3.78 -7.77
C ALA A 107 9.26 3.24 -9.04
N LYS A 108 9.83 2.02 -9.01
CA LYS A 108 10.36 1.37 -10.21
C LYS A 108 9.24 1.02 -11.19
N ASP A 109 8.13 0.46 -10.70
CA ASP A 109 7.01 0.05 -11.54
C ASP A 109 6.33 1.27 -12.18
N ILE A 110 6.06 2.33 -11.42
CA ILE A 110 5.51 3.58 -11.96
C ILE A 110 6.42 4.18 -13.05
N ASN A 111 7.72 4.23 -12.81
CA ASN A 111 8.63 4.87 -13.77
C ASN A 111 8.88 4.01 -15.01
N ASN A 112 9.08 2.71 -14.84
CA ASN A 112 9.58 1.83 -15.91
C ASN A 112 8.45 1.03 -16.58
N LYS A 113 7.52 0.46 -15.81
CA LYS A 113 6.41 -0.35 -16.34
C LYS A 113 5.29 0.55 -16.86
N MET A 114 4.92 1.57 -16.09
CA MET A 114 3.85 2.51 -16.47
C MET A 114 4.33 3.65 -17.37
N GLY A 115 5.65 3.88 -17.46
CA GLY A 115 6.25 4.87 -18.36
C GLY A 115 6.35 6.30 -17.81
N PHE A 116 6.27 6.50 -16.49
CA PHE A 116 6.27 7.84 -15.87
C PHE A 116 7.66 8.36 -15.45
N LYS A 117 8.76 7.79 -15.97
CA LYS A 117 10.14 8.20 -15.64
C LYS A 117 10.44 9.70 -15.85
N GLY A 118 9.69 10.38 -16.73
CA GLY A 118 9.79 11.82 -17.00
C GLY A 118 8.61 12.65 -16.51
N ALA A 119 7.75 12.10 -15.64
CA ALA A 119 6.57 12.80 -15.15
C ALA A 119 6.93 14.04 -14.31
N GLU A 120 6.06 15.05 -14.35
CA GLU A 120 6.15 16.23 -13.49
C GLU A 120 4.85 16.39 -12.68
N PRO A 121 4.90 16.21 -11.33
CA PRO A 121 6.08 15.96 -10.52
C PRO A 121 6.65 14.53 -10.64
N ALA A 122 7.97 14.37 -10.50
CA ALA A 122 8.63 13.05 -10.62
C ALA A 122 8.29 12.10 -9.45
N CYS A 123 8.12 10.81 -9.78
CA CYS A 123 7.93 9.74 -8.81
C CYS A 123 9.27 9.13 -8.39
N SER A 124 9.61 9.14 -7.11
CA SER A 124 10.84 8.51 -6.61
C SER A 124 10.64 7.95 -5.20
N TYR A 125 11.56 7.10 -4.73
CA TYR A 125 11.54 6.66 -3.33
C TYR A 125 11.58 7.86 -2.37
N ASP A 126 12.40 8.87 -2.67
CA ASP A 126 12.53 10.07 -1.85
C ASP A 126 11.26 10.93 -1.81
N SER A 127 10.47 10.90 -2.89
CA SER A 127 9.19 11.62 -2.94
C SER A 127 8.14 11.02 -2.02
N ILE A 128 8.21 9.71 -1.76
CA ILE A 128 7.20 8.96 -1.01
C ILE A 128 7.62 8.81 0.47
N LYS A 129 8.91 8.52 0.75
CA LYS A 129 9.38 8.04 2.07
C LYS A 129 9.21 9.01 3.24
N LYS A 130 9.15 10.33 2.98
CA LYS A 130 9.08 11.35 4.04
C LYS A 130 7.66 11.57 4.56
N VAL A 131 6.66 11.40 3.70
CA VAL A 131 5.26 11.66 4.02
C VAL A 131 4.75 10.90 5.25
N PRO A 132 5.00 9.58 5.43
CA PRO A 132 4.50 8.88 6.61
C PRO A 132 5.18 9.31 7.92
N ASN A 133 6.31 10.01 7.88
CA ASN A 133 6.95 10.56 9.07
C ASN A 133 6.41 11.95 9.41
N ASP A 134 6.13 12.76 8.39
CA ASP A 134 5.63 14.12 8.57
C ASP A 134 4.10 14.16 8.78
N LEU A 135 3.37 13.24 8.16
CA LEU A 135 1.91 13.12 8.16
C LEU A 135 1.52 11.73 8.67
N THR A 136 1.84 11.45 9.93
CA THR A 136 1.76 10.10 10.53
C THR A 136 0.37 9.46 10.48
N ASP A 137 -0.71 10.26 10.52
CA ASP A 137 -2.07 9.74 10.45
C ASP A 137 -2.39 9.11 9.08
N LEU A 138 -1.71 9.53 8.01
CA LEU A 138 -1.85 8.92 6.68
C LEU A 138 -1.25 7.51 6.60
N ARG A 139 -0.66 6.99 7.69
CA ARG A 139 -0.33 5.57 7.78
C ARG A 139 -1.57 4.68 7.85
N ALA A 140 -2.70 5.22 8.33
CA ALA A 140 -3.97 4.50 8.37
C ALA A 140 -4.49 4.16 6.96
N LYS A 141 -5.44 3.23 6.87
CA LYS A 141 -6.13 2.86 5.61
C LYS A 141 -6.68 4.09 4.91
N VAL A 142 -6.59 4.12 3.57
CA VAL A 142 -7.05 5.28 2.76
C VAL A 142 -8.53 5.58 3.01
N SER A 143 -9.36 4.58 3.28
CA SER A 143 -10.79 4.76 3.62
C SER A 143 -11.04 5.64 4.85
N LYS A 144 -10.03 5.87 5.70
CA LYS A 144 -10.13 6.73 6.89
C LYS A 144 -9.60 8.15 6.65
N TRP A 145 -8.97 8.43 5.51
CA TRP A 145 -8.24 9.67 5.28
C TRP A 145 -9.13 10.91 5.23
N GLU A 146 -10.40 10.77 4.85
CA GLU A 146 -11.36 11.89 4.84
C GLU A 146 -11.42 12.60 6.21
N THR A 147 -11.27 11.85 7.30
CA THR A 147 -11.28 12.41 8.67
C THR A 147 -10.05 13.27 8.99
N TYR A 148 -8.98 13.17 8.20
CA TYR A 148 -7.73 13.92 8.40
C TYR A 148 -7.58 15.11 7.44
N LYS A 149 -8.46 15.23 6.44
CA LYS A 149 -8.40 16.26 5.40
C LYS A 149 -8.33 17.68 5.96
N SER A 150 -9.02 17.95 7.07
CA SER A 150 -9.08 19.26 7.71
C SER A 150 -7.88 19.60 8.63
N LYS A 151 -6.93 18.67 8.84
CA LYS A 151 -5.80 18.90 9.77
C LYS A 151 -4.84 19.98 9.28
N THR A 152 -4.30 19.83 8.08
CA THR A 152 -3.41 20.81 7.45
C THR A 152 -3.56 20.79 5.93
N PRO A 153 -3.10 21.83 5.21
CA PRO A 153 -3.11 21.82 3.74
C PRO A 153 -2.37 20.63 3.12
N ALA A 154 -1.32 20.13 3.78
CA ALA A 154 -0.58 18.97 3.31
C ALA A 154 -1.42 17.67 3.41
N TYR A 155 -2.23 17.51 4.46
CA TYR A 155 -3.21 16.42 4.56
C TYR A 155 -4.27 16.54 3.47
N ALA A 156 -4.84 17.74 3.29
CA ALA A 156 -5.85 17.98 2.27
C ALA A 156 -5.36 17.62 0.86
N GLN A 157 -4.11 17.99 0.52
CA GLN A 157 -3.50 17.66 -0.78
C GLN A 157 -3.33 16.16 -1.02
N GLN A 158 -3.03 15.37 0.01
CA GLN A 158 -2.94 13.93 -0.10
C GLN A 158 -4.33 13.31 -0.27
N CYS A 159 -5.32 13.79 0.49
CA CYS A 159 -6.70 13.33 0.41
C CYS A 159 -7.31 13.59 -0.97
N MET A 160 -7.13 14.79 -1.53
CA MET A 160 -7.63 15.13 -2.87
C MET A 160 -7.08 14.21 -3.98
N VAL A 161 -5.79 13.87 -3.92
CA VAL A 161 -5.17 12.94 -4.88
C VAL A 161 -5.73 11.53 -4.72
N ALA A 162 -5.89 11.07 -3.48
CA ALA A 162 -6.49 9.77 -3.20
C ALA A 162 -7.95 9.71 -3.67
N GLU A 163 -8.77 10.70 -3.33
CA GLU A 163 -10.18 10.83 -3.76
C GLU A 163 -10.31 10.83 -5.28
N PHE A 164 -9.44 11.57 -5.99
CA PHE A 164 -9.42 11.57 -7.45
C PHE A 164 -9.25 10.15 -8.00
N LEU A 165 -8.24 9.42 -7.52
CA LEU A 165 -7.94 8.07 -8.01
C LEU A 165 -9.04 7.07 -7.66
N LEU A 166 -9.55 7.12 -6.42
CA LEU A 166 -10.62 6.25 -5.97
C LEU A 166 -11.87 6.41 -6.84
N LYS A 167 -12.25 7.66 -7.12
CA LYS A 167 -13.38 7.97 -8.02
C LYS A 167 -13.08 7.57 -9.47
N ARG A 168 -11.89 7.89 -9.99
CA ARG A 168 -11.53 7.65 -11.38
C ARG A 168 -11.41 6.16 -11.73
N LEU A 169 -11.01 5.35 -10.77
CA LEU A 169 -10.87 3.89 -10.91
C LEU A 169 -12.08 3.11 -10.37
N ASN A 170 -13.11 3.80 -9.89
CA ASN A 170 -14.33 3.21 -9.32
C ASN A 170 -14.02 2.21 -8.18
N LEU A 171 -13.22 2.66 -7.21
CA LEU A 171 -12.75 1.90 -6.05
C LEU A 171 -13.50 2.26 -4.74
N GLN A 172 -14.59 3.02 -4.86
CA GLN A 172 -15.45 3.50 -3.76
C GLN A 172 -16.91 3.23 -4.03
#